data_AF-A0A2T0QVM2-F1
#
_entry.id   AF-A0A2T0QVM2-F1
#
_cell.length_a   1.000
_cell.length_b   1.000
_cell.length_c   1.000
_cell.angle_alpha   90.00
_cell.angle_beta   90.00
_cell.angle_gamma   90.00
#
_symmetry.space_group_name_H-M   'P 1'
#
loop_
_entity.id
_entity.type
_entity.pdbx_description
1 polymer ?
#
loop_
_entity_poly.entity_id
_entity_poly.type
_entity_poly.pdbx_seq_one_letter_code
_entity_poly.pdbx_strand_id
1 'polypeptide(L)'
;MKRENNPVQVASIGFTGKTAQQFFDLLKNAEVRTVLDIRLSNTSQLAGFAKKQDLPFFLDKLCGAAYQEMPELAPEPDLFKRYKANELTWDEFSAAYIELIAGRRVESNLEVDLFRSACLLCSEHLPHHCHRRLALEYLNSHWNSRLKITHLS
;
A
#
# COMPACT_ATOMS: atom_id res chain seq x y z
N MET A 1 15.05 26.60 -10.06
CA MET A 1 15.15 25.83 -8.81
C MET A 1 15.32 24.37 -9.17
N LYS A 2 16.55 23.82 -9.07
CA LYS A 2 16.79 22.39 -9.36
C LYS A 2 16.08 21.61 -8.24
N ARG A 3 15.01 20.86 -8.55
CA ARG A 3 14.43 19.91 -7.59
C ARG A 3 15.54 18.88 -7.32
N GLU A 4 16.09 18.90 -6.11
CA GLU A 4 17.09 17.93 -5.70
C GLU A 4 16.53 16.52 -5.91
N ASN A 5 17.37 15.66 -6.49
CA ASN A 5 17.05 14.29 -6.86
C ASN A 5 17.04 13.37 -5.62
N ASN A 6 16.41 13.83 -4.53
CA ASN A 6 16.45 13.16 -3.24
C ASN A 6 15.48 11.98 -3.24
N PRO A 7 15.90 10.80 -2.74
CA PRO A 7 15.03 9.63 -2.70
C PRO A 7 13.77 9.89 -1.89
N VAL A 8 12.65 9.39 -2.40
CA VAL A 8 11.33 9.48 -1.78
C VAL A 8 11.18 8.29 -0.83
N GLN A 9 11.20 8.58 0.48
CA GLN A 9 10.97 7.55 1.50
C GLN A 9 9.50 7.12 1.45
N VAL A 10 9.26 5.83 1.29
CA VAL A 10 7.92 5.25 1.30
C VAL A 10 7.94 3.96 2.12
N ALA A 11 6.93 3.79 2.96
CA ALA A 11 6.73 2.61 3.77
C ALA A 11 5.62 1.71 3.17
N SER A 12 5.53 0.49 3.66
CA SER A 12 4.35 -0.35 3.44
C SER A 12 4.04 -1.17 4.68
N ILE A 13 2.76 -1.42 4.97
CA ILE A 13 2.33 -2.19 6.14
C ILE A 13 1.12 -3.06 5.81
N GLY A 14 1.01 -4.16 6.54
CA GLY A 14 -0.19 -5.00 6.57
C GLY A 14 -0.74 -5.07 7.97
N PHE A 15 -2.07 -4.95 8.11
CA PHE A 15 -2.71 -4.87 9.42
C PHE A 15 -2.90 -6.25 10.09
N THR A 16 -3.00 -7.35 9.33
CA THR A 16 -3.23 -8.68 9.93
C THR A 16 -2.05 -9.07 10.81
N GLY A 17 -2.34 -9.71 11.95
CA GLY A 17 -1.34 -10.16 12.92
C GLY A 17 -0.72 -9.04 13.76
N LYS A 18 -1.28 -7.82 13.73
CA LYS A 18 -0.86 -6.69 14.57
C LYS A 18 -1.99 -6.25 15.47
N THR A 19 -1.65 -5.89 16.71
CA THR A 19 -2.55 -5.11 17.56
C THR A 19 -2.65 -3.68 17.03
N ALA A 20 -3.67 -2.93 17.44
CA ALA A 20 -3.79 -1.51 17.12
C ALA A 20 -2.53 -0.74 17.56
N GLN A 21 -2.05 -0.99 18.79
CA GLN A 21 -0.84 -0.36 19.32
C GLN A 21 0.37 -0.62 18.41
N GLN A 22 0.66 -1.88 18.08
CA GLN A 22 1.77 -2.24 17.20
C GLN A 22 1.65 -1.55 15.83
N PHE A 23 0.45 -1.55 15.25
CA PHE A 23 0.20 -0.93 13.95
C PHE A 23 0.49 0.58 13.97
N PHE A 24 -0.05 1.32 14.94
CA PHE A 24 0.14 2.77 15.01
C PHE A 24 1.55 3.15 15.45
N ASP A 25 2.19 2.39 16.35
CA ASP A 25 3.57 2.64 16.77
C ASP A 25 4.56 2.46 15.61
N LEU A 26 4.37 1.43 14.77
CA LEU A 26 5.15 1.25 13.54
C LEU A 26 5.02 2.45 12.59
N LEU A 27 3.80 2.97 12.40
CA LEU A 27 3.57 4.15 11.55
C LEU A 27 4.23 5.40 12.10
N LYS A 28 4.16 5.63 13.42
CA LYS A 28 4.80 6.78 14.08
C LYS A 28 6.31 6.71 13.98
N ASN A 29 6.90 5.56 14.29
CA ASN A 29 8.34 5.37 14.27
C ASN A 29 8.93 5.51 12.87
N ALA A 30 8.14 5.21 11.84
CA ALA A 30 8.49 5.42 10.45
C ALA A 30 8.17 6.84 9.93
N GLU A 31 7.71 7.74 10.80
CA GLU A 31 7.35 9.14 10.48
C GLU A 31 6.36 9.26 9.30
N VAL A 32 5.40 8.33 9.25
CA VAL A 32 4.38 8.30 8.18
C VAL A 32 3.45 9.51 8.32
N ARG A 33 3.28 10.25 7.22
CA ARG A 33 2.39 11.41 7.12
C ARG A 33 1.10 11.12 6.35
N THR A 34 1.08 10.07 5.54
CA THR A 34 -0.12 9.66 4.79
C THR A 34 -0.17 8.16 4.64
N VAL A 35 -1.31 7.55 4.95
CA VAL A 35 -1.59 6.14 4.65
C VAL A 35 -2.36 6.05 3.35
N LEU A 36 -1.79 5.35 2.39
CA LEU A 36 -2.35 5.06 1.07
C LEU A 36 -3.01 3.68 1.11
N ASP A 37 -4.34 3.65 1.14
CA ASP A 37 -5.11 2.41 1.26
C ASP A 37 -5.35 1.77 -0.10
N ILE A 38 -4.65 0.67 -0.35
CA ILE A 38 -4.71 -0.10 -1.59
C ILE A 38 -5.53 -1.39 -1.41
N ARG A 39 -6.35 -1.48 -0.36
CA ARG A 39 -7.15 -2.68 -0.08
C ARG A 39 -8.34 -2.74 -1.02
N LEU A 40 -8.56 -3.93 -1.58
CA LEU A 40 -9.80 -4.27 -2.29
C LEU A 40 -11.03 -4.19 -1.37
N SER A 41 -10.90 -4.59 -0.11
CA SER A 41 -11.96 -4.49 0.90
C SER A 41 -11.41 -3.82 2.16
N ASN A 42 -11.85 -2.59 2.41
CA ASN A 42 -11.42 -1.74 3.53
C ASN A 42 -12.47 -1.62 4.65
N THR A 43 -13.57 -2.38 4.55
CA THR A 43 -14.68 -2.43 5.53
C THR A 43 -14.73 -3.75 6.32
N SER A 44 -13.78 -4.66 6.08
CA SER A 44 -13.72 -5.99 6.71
C SER A 44 -13.71 -5.93 8.25
N GLN A 45 -14.35 -6.94 8.87
CA GLN A 45 -14.42 -7.09 10.34
C GLN A 45 -13.12 -7.63 10.96
N LEU A 46 -12.14 -8.05 10.15
CA LEU A 46 -10.92 -8.73 10.63
C LEU A 46 -10.02 -7.85 11.51
N ALA A 47 -10.13 -6.52 11.42
CA ALA A 47 -9.48 -5.58 12.33
C ALA A 47 -10.30 -4.30 12.47
N GLY A 48 -11.05 -4.18 13.58
CA GLY A 48 -11.90 -3.01 13.85
C GLY A 48 -11.16 -1.67 13.76
N PHE A 49 -9.93 -1.61 14.29
CA PHE A 49 -9.09 -0.39 14.25
C PHE A 49 -8.66 0.02 12.84
N ALA A 50 -8.69 -0.90 11.88
CA ALA A 50 -8.26 -0.68 10.50
C ALA A 50 -9.44 -0.45 9.54
N LYS A 51 -10.67 -0.34 10.04
CA LYS A 51 -11.85 -0.06 9.21
C LYS A 51 -11.77 1.34 8.63
N LYS A 52 -12.11 1.48 7.35
CA LYS A 52 -12.15 2.78 6.65
C LYS A 52 -12.90 3.88 7.42
N GLN A 53 -13.98 3.54 8.13
CA GLN A 53 -14.75 4.49 8.92
C GLN A 53 -13.92 5.16 10.03
N ASP A 54 -13.12 4.37 10.76
CA ASP A 54 -12.46 4.82 11.99
C ASP A 54 -10.97 5.11 11.77
N LEU A 55 -10.36 4.46 10.78
CA LEU A 55 -8.94 4.56 10.49
C LEU A 55 -8.47 6.01 10.22
N PRO A 56 -9.17 6.87 9.44
CA PRO A 56 -8.77 8.26 9.27
C PRO A 56 -8.70 9.02 10.60
N PHE A 57 -9.67 8.80 11.50
CA PHE A 57 -9.68 9.41 12.82
C PHE A 57 -8.51 8.93 13.69
N PHE A 58 -8.23 7.62 13.70
CA PHE A 58 -7.09 7.10 14.47
C PHE A 58 -5.74 7.55 13.92
N LEU A 59 -5.59 7.62 12.60
CA LEU A 59 -4.36 8.12 11.97
C LEU A 59 -4.10 9.58 12.31
N ASP A 60 -5.12 10.44 12.27
CA ASP A 60 -5.02 11.83 12.69
C ASP A 60 -4.62 11.92 14.17
N LYS A 61 -5.35 11.23 15.06
CA LYS A 61 -5.16 11.37 16.51
C LYS A 61 -3.89 10.71 17.05
N LEU A 62 -3.48 9.59 16.48
CA LEU A 62 -2.35 8.82 17.00
C LEU A 62 -1.07 9.16 16.27
N CYS A 63 -1.12 9.35 14.95
CA CYS A 63 0.07 9.50 14.11
C CYS A 63 0.23 10.90 13.52
N GLY A 64 -0.80 11.76 13.57
CA GLY A 64 -0.81 13.01 12.79
C GLY A 64 -0.75 12.75 11.28
N ALA A 65 -1.28 11.61 10.83
CA ALA A 65 -1.20 11.14 9.45
C ALA A 65 -2.56 11.25 8.75
N ALA A 66 -2.53 11.62 7.48
CA ALA A 66 -3.70 11.61 6.60
C ALA A 66 -4.02 10.19 6.11
N TYR A 67 -5.24 10.01 5.61
CA TYR A 67 -5.71 8.78 4.97
C TYR A 67 -6.18 9.09 3.55
N GLN A 68 -5.79 8.26 2.59
CA GLN A 68 -6.25 8.36 1.21
C GLN A 68 -6.46 6.97 0.61
N GLU A 69 -7.60 6.77 -0.04
CA GLU A 69 -7.88 5.56 -0.81
C GLU A 69 -7.20 5.63 -2.17
N MET A 70 -6.63 4.49 -2.59
CA MET A 70 -5.90 4.33 -3.85
C MET A 70 -6.44 3.12 -4.62
N PRO A 71 -7.72 3.13 -5.05
CA PRO A 71 -8.35 2.01 -5.76
C PRO A 71 -7.61 1.63 -7.06
N GLU A 72 -6.91 2.59 -7.69
CA GLU A 72 -6.07 2.38 -8.87
C GLU A 72 -4.91 1.40 -8.62
N LEU A 73 -4.49 1.21 -7.35
CA LEU A 73 -3.50 0.22 -6.94
C LEU A 73 -4.12 -1.04 -6.30
N ALA A 74 -5.44 -1.10 -6.13
CA ALA A 74 -6.11 -2.30 -5.61
C ALA A 74 -6.22 -3.39 -6.70
N PRO A 75 -6.08 -4.68 -6.36
CA PRO A 75 -6.36 -5.77 -7.31
C PRO A 75 -7.85 -5.81 -7.65
N GLU A 76 -8.22 -6.41 -8.78
CA GLU A 76 -9.64 -6.63 -9.12
C GLU A 76 -10.26 -7.78 -8.30
N PRO A 77 -11.57 -7.72 -7.97
CA PRO A 77 -12.27 -8.76 -7.22
C PRO A 77 -12.10 -10.17 -7.81
N ASP A 78 -12.28 -10.31 -9.13
CA ASP A 78 -12.22 -11.61 -9.79
C ASP A 78 -10.80 -12.17 -9.82
N LEU A 79 -9.79 -11.32 -10.09
CA LEU A 79 -8.39 -11.74 -10.05
C LEU A 79 -8.02 -12.29 -8.66
N PHE A 80 -8.41 -11.57 -7.61
CA PHE A 80 -8.13 -11.97 -6.24
C PHE A 80 -8.91 -13.22 -5.82
N LYS A 81 -10.16 -13.35 -6.27
CA LYS A 81 -11.01 -14.53 -6.03
C LYS A 81 -10.40 -15.79 -6.65
N ARG A 82 -9.96 -15.72 -7.90
CA ARG A 82 -9.33 -16.85 -8.61
C ARG A 82 -8.03 -17.28 -7.96
N TYR A 83 -7.19 -16.33 -7.56
CA TYR A 83 -5.97 -16.62 -6.80
C TYR A 83 -6.28 -17.33 -5.46
N LYS A 84 -7.26 -16.83 -4.70
CA LYS A 84 -7.70 -17.48 -3.44
C LYS A 84 -8.33 -18.85 -3.64
N ALA A 85 -8.92 -19.11 -4.80
CA ALA A 85 -9.46 -20.41 -5.18
C ALA A 85 -8.38 -21.40 -5.68
N ASN A 86 -7.11 -21.01 -5.68
CA ASN A 86 -5.98 -21.76 -6.26
C ASN A 86 -6.15 -22.05 -7.76
N GLU A 87 -6.94 -21.24 -8.47
CA GLU A 87 -7.06 -21.30 -9.93
C GLU A 87 -5.93 -20.56 -10.64
N LEU A 88 -5.16 -19.75 -9.89
CA LEU A 88 -3.98 -19.04 -10.36
C LEU A 88 -2.82 -19.32 -9.40
N THR A 89 -1.65 -19.56 -9.97
CA THR A 89 -0.38 -19.51 -9.26
C THR A 89 -0.07 -18.07 -8.84
N TRP A 90 0.90 -17.91 -7.93
CA TRP A 90 1.37 -16.58 -7.54
C TRP A 90 1.97 -15.80 -8.73
N ASP A 91 2.67 -16.48 -9.63
CA ASP A 91 3.30 -15.84 -10.79
C ASP A 91 2.24 -15.34 -11.79
N GLU A 92 1.20 -16.14 -12.04
CA GLU A 92 0.07 -15.72 -12.88
C GLU A 92 -0.70 -14.55 -12.25
N PHE A 93 -0.95 -14.59 -10.94
CA PHE A 93 -1.56 -13.47 -10.23
C PHE A 93 -0.70 -12.22 -10.31
N SER A 94 0.61 -12.35 -10.12
CA SER A 94 1.55 -11.23 -10.14
C SER A 94 1.59 -10.57 -11.52
N ALA A 95 1.70 -11.36 -12.59
CA ALA A 95 1.68 -10.87 -13.96
C ALA A 95 0.37 -10.12 -14.27
N ALA A 96 -0.78 -10.73 -13.95
CA ALA A 96 -2.08 -10.11 -14.18
C ALA A 96 -2.29 -8.83 -13.36
N TYR A 97 -1.79 -8.78 -12.12
CA TYR A 97 -1.84 -7.58 -11.29
C TYR A 97 -0.98 -6.44 -11.86
N ILE A 98 0.22 -6.75 -12.36
CA ILE A 98 1.09 -5.76 -13.02
C ILE A 98 0.44 -5.23 -14.29
N GLU A 99 -0.12 -6.10 -15.14
CA GLU A 99 -0.86 -5.70 -16.33
C GLU A 99 -2.05 -4.80 -15.99
N LEU A 100 -2.79 -5.12 -14.91
CA LEU A 100 -3.91 -4.32 -14.43
C LEU A 100 -3.50 -2.89 -14.08
N ILE A 101 -2.47 -2.72 -13.24
CA ILE A 101 -2.05 -1.37 -12.81
C ILE A 101 -1.37 -0.59 -13.95
N ALA A 102 -0.66 -1.28 -14.85
CA ALA A 102 -0.12 -0.69 -16.07
C ALA A 102 -1.24 -0.23 -17.02
N GLY A 103 -2.30 -1.01 -17.18
CA GLY A 103 -3.49 -0.64 -17.95
C GLY A 103 -4.20 0.60 -17.38
N ARG A 104 -4.13 0.80 -16.07
CA ARG A 104 -4.61 2.01 -15.36
C ARG A 104 -3.64 3.19 -15.46
N ARG A 105 -2.46 2.99 -16.05
CA ARG A 105 -1.39 3.99 -16.23
C ARG A 105 -0.99 4.67 -14.92
N VAL A 106 -0.90 3.90 -13.83
CA VAL A 106 -0.62 4.44 -12.49
C VAL A 106 0.73 5.15 -12.42
N GLU A 107 1.71 4.72 -13.22
CA GLU A 107 3.03 5.33 -13.33
C GLU A 107 3.01 6.74 -13.93
N SER A 108 1.99 7.03 -14.75
CA SER A 108 1.79 8.31 -15.42
C SER A 108 0.76 9.20 -14.72
N ASN A 109 -0.25 8.59 -14.10
CA ASN A 109 -1.37 9.29 -13.46
C ASN A 109 -1.09 9.64 -11.99
N LEU A 110 -0.14 8.96 -11.35
CA LEU A 110 0.26 9.24 -9.97
C LEU A 110 1.57 10.02 -9.93
N GLU A 111 1.60 11.01 -9.04
CA GLU A 111 2.80 11.78 -8.76
C GLU A 111 3.65 11.08 -7.72
N VAL A 112 4.94 10.91 -7.99
CA VAL A 112 5.90 10.28 -7.05
C VAL A 112 5.92 10.98 -5.69
N ASP A 113 5.66 12.29 -5.64
CA ASP A 113 5.63 13.06 -4.39
C ASP A 113 4.44 12.68 -3.48
N LEU A 114 3.38 12.06 -4.01
CA LEU A 114 2.30 11.46 -3.21
C LEU A 114 2.82 10.37 -2.25
N PHE A 115 3.94 9.72 -2.61
CA PHE A 115 4.52 8.61 -1.87
C PHE A 115 5.53 9.08 -0.81
N ARG A 116 5.80 10.38 -0.72
CA ARG A 116 6.76 10.95 0.22
C ARG A 116 6.24 10.86 1.66
N SER A 117 6.97 10.14 2.50
CA SER A 117 6.54 9.83 3.87
C SER A 117 5.18 9.13 3.90
N ALA A 118 4.83 8.43 2.82
CA ALA A 118 3.58 7.68 2.74
C ALA A 118 3.78 6.23 3.19
N CYS A 119 2.70 5.56 3.55
CA CYS A 119 2.69 4.13 3.83
C CYS A 119 1.57 3.43 3.05
N LEU A 120 1.91 2.48 2.20
CA LEU A 120 0.91 1.66 1.52
C LEU A 120 0.34 0.64 2.50
N LEU A 121 -0.99 0.64 2.66
CA LEU A 121 -1.72 -0.27 3.53
C LEU A 121 -2.37 -1.39 2.72
N CYS A 122 -2.13 -2.63 3.13
CA CYS A 122 -2.90 -3.80 2.69
C CYS A 122 -3.37 -4.67 3.86
N SER A 123 -3.96 -5.84 3.55
CA SER A 123 -4.47 -6.77 4.55
C SER A 123 -3.45 -7.82 4.99
N GLU A 124 -2.60 -8.31 4.11
CA GLU A 124 -1.69 -9.44 4.33
C GLU A 124 -0.62 -9.12 5.37
N HIS A 125 -0.33 -10.08 6.27
CA HIS A 125 0.68 -9.90 7.31
C HIS A 125 2.08 -9.61 6.73
N LEU A 126 2.56 -10.48 5.82
CA LEU A 126 3.91 -10.40 5.23
C LEU A 126 3.89 -9.86 3.78
N PRO A 127 4.96 -9.18 3.34
CA PRO A 127 5.02 -8.58 2.01
C PRO A 127 5.36 -9.57 0.87
N HIS A 128 5.78 -10.80 1.17
CA HIS A 128 6.35 -11.73 0.17
C HIS A 128 5.40 -12.03 -0.99
N HIS A 129 4.16 -12.41 -0.66
CA HIS A 129 3.09 -12.67 -1.62
C HIS A 129 1.96 -11.66 -1.41
N CYS A 130 2.27 -10.38 -1.68
CA CYS A 130 1.34 -9.29 -1.49
C CYS A 130 1.43 -8.25 -2.61
N HIS A 131 0.28 -7.75 -3.04
CA HIS A 131 0.17 -6.73 -4.08
C HIS A 131 0.83 -5.39 -3.69
N ARG A 132 0.93 -5.06 -2.39
CA ARG A 132 1.62 -3.84 -1.94
C ARG A 132 3.09 -3.79 -2.38
N ARG A 133 3.74 -4.96 -2.41
CA ARG A 133 5.13 -5.09 -2.87
C ARG A 133 5.19 -4.90 -4.39
N LEU A 134 4.34 -5.61 -5.13
CA LEU A 134 4.27 -5.51 -6.59
C LEU A 134 4.01 -4.08 -7.06
N ALA A 135 3.06 -3.37 -6.42
CA ALA A 135 2.76 -1.97 -6.73
C ALA A 135 3.98 -1.06 -6.58
N LEU A 136 4.68 -1.16 -5.44
CA LEU A 136 5.85 -0.32 -5.17
C LEU A 136 7.01 -0.64 -6.10
N GLU A 137 7.28 -1.92 -6.37
CA GLU A 137 8.32 -2.35 -7.30
C GLU A 137 8.03 -1.85 -8.73
N TYR A 138 6.78 -1.98 -9.17
CA TYR A 138 6.33 -1.47 -10.47
C TYR A 138 6.49 0.05 -10.60
N LEU A 139 5.97 0.81 -9.64
CA LEU A 139 6.08 2.26 -9.67
C LEU A 139 7.54 2.71 -9.59
N ASN A 140 8.36 2.05 -8.76
CA ASN A 140 9.76 2.42 -8.62
C ASN A 140 10.57 2.18 -9.89
N SER A 141 10.28 1.12 -10.64
CA SER A 141 10.94 0.85 -11.93
C SER A 141 10.60 1.91 -12.99
N HIS A 142 9.39 2.48 -12.95
CA HIS A 142 8.97 3.55 -13.87
C HIS A 142 9.41 4.95 -13.40
N TRP A 143 9.65 5.12 -12.11
CA TRP A 143 10.12 6.38 -11.53
C TRP A 143 11.63 6.46 -11.33
N ASN A 144 12.41 5.73 -12.14
CA ASN A 144 13.89 5.76 -12.12
C ASN A 144 14.48 5.45 -10.73
N SER A 145 13.92 4.46 -10.03
CA SER A 145 14.40 4.01 -8.72
C SER A 145 14.41 5.11 -7.65
N ARG A 146 13.49 6.06 -7.73
CA ARG A 146 13.39 7.20 -6.79
C ARG A 146 12.82 6.82 -5.42
N LEU A 147 12.07 5.73 -5.31
CA LEU A 147 11.51 5.28 -4.05
C LEU A 147 12.55 4.52 -3.23
N LYS A 148 12.70 4.90 -1.97
CA LYS A 148 13.37 4.09 -0.95
C LYS A 148 12.30 3.42 -0.10
N ILE A 149 12.11 2.12 -0.33
CA ILE A 149 10.99 1.34 0.21
C ILE A 149 11.39 0.68 1.54
N THR A 150 10.55 0.83 2.56
CA THR A 150 10.68 0.14 3.85
C THR A 150 9.40 -0.65 4.16
N HIS A 151 9.51 -1.95 4.39
CA HIS A 151 8.37 -2.76 4.82
C HIS A 151 8.30 -2.81 6.35
N LEU A 152 7.20 -2.32 6.93
CA LEU A 152 6.98 -2.31 8.37
C LEU A 152 6.45 -3.68 8.82
N SER A 153 7.18 -4.33 9.72
CA SER A 153 6.88 -5.65 10.26
C SER A 153 6.86 -5.62 11.77
#